data_AF-A0A2N2AAM3-F1
#
_entry.id   AF-A0A2N2AAM3-F1
#
_cell.length_a   1.000
_cell.length_b   1.000
_cell.length_c   1.000
_cell.angle_alpha   90.00
_cell.angle_beta   90.00
_cell.angle_gamma   90.00
#
_symmetry.space_group_name_H-M   'P 1'
#
loop_
_entity.id
_entity.type
_entity.pdbx_description
1 polymer ?
#
loop_
_entity_poly.entity_id
_entity_poly.type
_entity_poly.pdbx_seq_one_letter_code
_entity_poly.pdbx_strand_id
1 'polypeptide(L)'
;MPIPDYQTLMRPLLARLADGSVHALSDLLQELIAEFGLSPEEIKEKLPSGRQTVISNRVGWAKTYLDKAGLLQTPKRAHYQITDRGLKALEECPNEISNQYLRKFEEFQQFTSLHTENESRDHEQVGESDTTPDEQIAAAFQALNRSLADELLDAVRTASATFFEQVVVDLMLAMGYGGSRKEAGQATQATNDDGIDGIIKEDRLGLDTIYLQAKRWQNTVHRPEIDKFIGSLTRNRARKGVFITTSEFSPGAREAVQNLDMKVVLIDGRQLADLMIEHNLGVTRKETYEVKQLDGDYFSEES
;
A
#
# COMPACT_ATOMS: atom_id res chain seq x y z
N MET A 1 -17.97 -11.15 0.20
CA MET A 1 -18.65 -10.11 -0.61
C MET A 1 -17.76 -8.88 -0.50
N PRO A 2 -17.63 -8.02 -1.51
CA PRO A 2 -16.75 -6.86 -1.37
C PRO A 2 -17.08 -6.09 -0.08
N ILE A 3 -16.05 -5.65 0.64
CA ILE A 3 -16.21 -4.81 1.84
C ILE A 3 -17.12 -3.64 1.44
N PRO A 4 -18.23 -3.38 2.15
CA PRO A 4 -19.15 -2.31 1.79
C PRO A 4 -18.43 -0.96 1.81
N ASP A 5 -18.82 -0.06 0.91
CA ASP A 5 -18.35 1.33 0.94
C ASP A 5 -18.91 2.08 2.16
N TYR A 6 -18.41 3.28 2.41
CA TYR A 6 -18.83 4.06 3.58
C TYR A 6 -20.28 4.57 3.48
N GLN A 7 -20.84 4.77 2.28
CA GLN A 7 -22.24 5.22 2.10
C GLN A 7 -23.20 4.07 2.42
N THR A 8 -22.94 2.88 1.89
CA THR A 8 -23.65 1.63 2.20
C THR A 8 -23.69 1.37 3.72
N LEU A 9 -22.63 1.73 4.44
CA LEU A 9 -22.54 1.58 5.90
C LEU A 9 -23.31 2.65 6.69
N MET A 10 -23.64 3.81 6.12
CA MET A 10 -24.24 4.93 6.86
C MET A 10 -25.58 4.57 7.50
N ARG A 11 -26.50 4.02 6.70
CA ARG A 11 -27.85 3.70 7.18
C ARG A 11 -27.84 2.54 8.20
N PRO A 12 -27.18 1.39 7.96
CA PRO A 12 -27.04 0.34 8.98
C PRO A 12 -26.43 0.86 10.28
N LEU A 13 -25.35 1.67 10.19
CA LEU A 13 -24.72 2.29 11.36
C LEU A 13 -25.71 3.17 12.14
N LEU A 14 -26.45 4.03 11.45
CA LEU A 14 -27.43 4.92 12.08
C LEU A 14 -28.60 4.13 12.70
N ALA A 15 -29.06 3.07 12.04
CA ALA A 15 -30.16 2.23 12.52
C ALA A 15 -29.84 1.51 13.83
N ARG A 16 -28.57 1.13 14.07
CA ARG A 16 -28.13 0.55 15.34
C ARG A 16 -28.24 1.51 16.53
N LEU A 17 -28.22 2.81 16.25
CA LEU A 17 -28.35 3.87 17.25
C LEU A 17 -29.81 4.31 17.46
N ALA A 18 -30.78 3.70 16.77
CA ALA A 18 -32.19 4.09 16.81
C ALA A 18 -32.86 3.89 18.18
N ASP A 19 -32.22 3.16 19.10
CA ASP A 19 -32.66 3.02 20.49
C ASP A 19 -32.47 4.30 21.32
N GLY A 20 -31.80 5.32 20.76
CA GLY A 20 -31.51 6.57 21.45
C GLY A 20 -30.44 6.44 22.53
N SER A 21 -29.79 5.29 22.68
CA SER A 21 -28.74 5.06 23.67
C SER A 21 -27.35 5.43 23.14
N VAL A 22 -26.38 5.52 24.03
CA VAL A 22 -24.99 5.84 23.71
C VAL A 22 -24.22 4.55 23.45
N HIS A 23 -23.69 4.37 22.23
CA HIS A 23 -22.94 3.16 21.84
C HIS A 23 -21.50 3.48 21.47
N ALA A 24 -20.57 2.55 21.74
CA ALA A 24 -19.18 2.69 21.34
C ALA A 24 -19.00 2.32 19.86
N LEU A 25 -18.12 3.04 19.14
CA LEU A 25 -17.84 2.75 17.73
C LEU A 25 -17.28 1.34 17.51
N SER A 26 -16.53 0.83 18.48
CA SER A 26 -15.98 -0.52 18.46
C SER A 26 -17.08 -1.58 18.39
N ASP A 27 -18.17 -1.35 19.12
CA ASP A 27 -19.27 -2.31 19.23
C ASP A 27 -20.10 -2.27 17.94
N LEU A 28 -20.42 -1.06 17.45
CA LEU A 28 -21.07 -0.85 16.16
C LEU A 28 -20.26 -1.47 15.00
N LEU A 29 -18.93 -1.36 15.02
CA LEU A 29 -18.06 -1.99 14.03
C LEU A 29 -18.21 -3.51 14.05
N GLN A 30 -18.20 -4.15 15.22
CA GLN A 30 -18.37 -5.60 15.32
C GLN A 30 -19.75 -6.06 14.84
N GLU A 31 -20.80 -5.30 15.17
CA GLU A 31 -22.15 -5.58 14.70
C GLU A 31 -22.28 -5.47 13.18
N LEU A 32 -21.68 -4.44 12.58
CA LEU A 32 -21.67 -4.27 11.13
C LEU A 32 -20.85 -5.37 10.43
N ILE A 33 -19.71 -5.78 10.99
CA ILE A 33 -18.93 -6.91 10.48
C ILE A 33 -19.79 -8.19 10.45
N ALA A 34 -20.56 -8.44 11.52
CA ALA A 34 -21.43 -9.59 11.63
C ALA A 34 -22.62 -9.52 10.66
N GLU A 35 -23.24 -8.35 10.50
CA GLU A 35 -24.38 -8.12 9.60
C GLU A 35 -24.01 -8.34 8.13
N PHE A 36 -22.84 -7.83 7.71
CA PHE A 36 -22.36 -7.96 6.33
C PHE A 36 -21.61 -9.28 6.07
N GLY A 37 -21.42 -10.11 7.10
CA GLY A 37 -20.81 -11.44 6.97
C GLY A 37 -19.37 -11.41 6.43
N LEU A 38 -18.57 -10.44 6.87
CA LEU A 38 -17.20 -10.28 6.38
C LEU A 38 -16.29 -11.43 6.82
N SER A 39 -15.46 -11.90 5.91
CA SER A 39 -14.48 -12.96 6.15
C SER A 39 -13.29 -12.47 6.98
N PRO A 40 -12.53 -13.38 7.62
CA PRO A 40 -11.32 -13.02 8.36
C PRO A 40 -10.25 -12.30 7.53
N GLU A 41 -10.23 -12.52 6.21
CA GLU A 41 -9.33 -11.84 5.28
C GLU A 41 -9.78 -10.40 5.03
N GLU A 42 -11.06 -10.20 4.71
CA GLU A 42 -11.68 -8.89 4.50
C GLU A 42 -11.59 -8.01 5.77
N ILE A 43 -11.77 -8.58 6.96
CA ILE A 43 -11.62 -7.85 8.24
C ILE A 43 -10.17 -7.37 8.46
N LYS A 44 -9.19 -8.14 7.98
CA LYS A 44 -7.76 -7.85 8.15
C LYS A 44 -7.18 -7.02 7.00
N GLU A 45 -7.95 -6.77 5.95
CA GLU A 45 -7.51 -5.96 4.82
C GLU A 45 -7.14 -4.56 5.30
N LYS A 46 -5.90 -4.13 5.02
CA LYS A 46 -5.35 -2.85 5.47
C LYS A 46 -5.34 -1.84 4.34
N LEU A 47 -5.54 -0.57 4.68
CA LEU A 47 -5.18 0.51 3.78
C LEU A 47 -3.68 0.44 3.43
N PRO A 48 -3.24 1.01 2.29
CA PRO A 48 -1.82 1.05 1.93
C PRO A 48 -0.93 1.72 2.98
N SER A 49 -1.48 2.57 3.84
CA SER A 49 -0.79 3.16 4.99
C SER A 49 -0.45 2.15 6.11
N GLY A 50 -1.07 0.97 6.12
CA GLY A 50 -0.84 -0.11 7.09
C GLY A 50 -1.38 0.13 8.51
N ARG A 51 -1.91 1.31 8.80
CA ARG A 51 -2.34 1.75 10.15
C ARG A 51 -3.76 1.31 10.52
N GLN A 52 -4.68 1.26 9.56
CA GLN A 52 -6.09 0.94 9.78
C GLN A 52 -6.55 -0.14 8.78
N THR A 53 -7.57 -0.90 9.16
CA THR A 53 -8.26 -1.80 8.24
C THR A 53 -9.24 -1.02 7.37
N VAL A 54 -9.51 -1.51 6.16
CA VAL A 54 -10.44 -0.89 5.21
C VAL A 54 -11.82 -0.71 5.86
N ILE A 55 -12.37 -1.78 6.47
CA ILE A 55 -13.68 -1.72 7.13
C ILE A 55 -13.70 -0.71 8.30
N SER A 56 -12.65 -0.66 9.13
CA SER A 56 -12.58 0.28 10.24
C SER A 56 -12.52 1.73 9.75
N ASN A 57 -11.80 1.99 8.65
CA ASN A 57 -11.72 3.31 8.06
C ASN A 57 -13.09 3.73 7.49
N ARG A 58 -13.75 2.84 6.73
CA ARG A 58 -15.07 3.13 6.13
C ARG A 58 -16.17 3.34 7.15
N VAL A 59 -16.22 2.54 8.23
CA VAL A 59 -17.15 2.79 9.35
C VAL A 59 -16.85 4.13 10.03
N GLY A 60 -15.57 4.47 10.23
CA GLY A 60 -15.16 5.77 10.76
C GLY A 60 -15.61 6.96 9.89
N TRP A 61 -15.56 6.81 8.56
CA TRP A 61 -16.03 7.82 7.62
C TRP A 61 -17.54 7.91 7.55
N ALA A 62 -18.25 6.77 7.53
CA ALA A 62 -19.72 6.73 7.66
C ALA A 62 -20.18 7.50 8.91
N LYS A 63 -19.54 7.23 10.06
CA LYS A 63 -19.77 7.97 11.30
C LYS A 63 -19.50 9.47 11.13
N THR A 64 -18.36 9.83 10.52
CA THR A 64 -17.94 11.23 10.39
C THR A 64 -18.94 12.01 9.55
N TYR A 65 -19.40 11.45 8.44
CA TYR A 65 -20.35 12.10 7.55
C TYR A 65 -21.72 12.30 8.22
N LEU A 66 -22.22 11.27 8.92
CA LEU A 66 -23.47 11.37 9.69
C LEU A 66 -23.40 12.43 10.80
N ASP A 67 -22.27 12.52 11.51
CA ASP A 67 -22.02 13.51 12.57
C ASP A 67 -21.89 14.93 12.01
N LYS A 68 -21.18 15.11 10.88
CA LYS A 68 -21.09 16.41 10.19
C LYS A 68 -22.41 16.87 9.57
N ALA A 69 -23.32 15.95 9.26
CA ALA A 69 -24.69 16.25 8.85
C ALA A 69 -25.66 16.45 10.03
N GLY A 70 -25.20 16.27 11.28
CA GLY A 70 -26.01 16.44 12.49
C GLY A 70 -26.99 15.29 12.77
N LEU A 71 -26.84 14.14 12.09
CA LEU A 71 -27.66 12.94 12.33
C LEU A 71 -27.19 12.18 13.58
N LEU A 72 -25.93 12.37 13.97
CA LEU A 72 -25.33 11.85 15.18
C LEU A 72 -24.83 12.99 16.06
N GLN A 73 -24.72 12.68 17.35
CA GLN A 73 -23.94 13.47 18.30
C GLN A 73 -22.91 12.58 18.99
N THR A 74 -21.88 13.22 19.55
CA THR A 74 -20.77 12.54 20.23
C THR A 74 -20.76 12.94 21.71
N PRO A 75 -21.51 12.24 22.60
CA PRO A 75 -21.60 12.61 24.02
C PRO A 75 -20.27 12.47 24.77
N LYS A 76 -19.46 11.47 24.39
CA LYS A 76 -18.11 11.24 24.90
C LYS A 76 -17.24 10.60 23.82
N ARG A 77 -15.92 10.65 23.98
CA ARG A 77 -14.95 10.14 22.99
C ARG A 77 -15.30 8.71 22.55
N ALA A 78 -15.30 8.49 21.23
CA ALA A 78 -15.61 7.22 20.56
C ALA A 78 -17.01 6.63 20.86
N HIS A 79 -17.92 7.42 21.43
CA HIS A 79 -19.29 7.00 21.68
C HIS A 79 -20.28 7.95 21.02
N TYR A 80 -21.32 7.37 20.43
CA TYR A 80 -22.25 8.09 19.58
C TYR A 80 -23.69 7.79 19.96
N GLN A 81 -24.55 8.77 19.67
CA GLN A 81 -25.98 8.70 19.92
C GLN A 81 -26.70 9.35 18.73
N ILE A 82 -27.83 8.78 18.33
CA ILE A 82 -28.67 9.36 17.28
C ILE A 82 -29.33 10.66 17.75
N THR A 83 -29.52 11.61 16.83
CA THR A 83 -30.31 12.83 17.09
C THR A 83 -31.73 12.69 16.56
N ASP A 84 -32.63 13.62 16.91
CA ASP A 84 -33.97 13.69 16.30
C ASP A 84 -33.91 13.81 14.76
N ARG A 85 -32.87 14.47 14.24
CA ARG A 85 -32.61 14.56 12.79
C ARG A 85 -32.22 13.19 12.23
N GLY A 86 -31.40 12.42 12.95
CA GLY A 86 -31.05 11.05 12.59
C GLY A 86 -32.25 10.11 12.55
N LEU A 87 -33.17 10.22 13.51
CA LEU A 87 -34.41 9.43 13.52
C LEU A 87 -35.29 9.74 12.30
N LYS A 88 -35.48 11.03 11.97
CA LYS A 88 -36.19 11.44 10.76
C LYS A 88 -35.51 10.94 9.48
N ALA A 89 -34.18 10.94 9.44
CA ALA A 89 -33.44 10.42 8.30
C ALA A 89 -33.70 8.92 8.09
N LEU A 90 -33.82 8.11 9.15
CA LEU A 90 -34.18 6.70 9.02
C LEU A 90 -35.61 6.49 8.46
N GLU A 91 -36.54 7.40 8.75
CA GLU A 91 -37.90 7.37 8.21
C GLU A 91 -37.95 7.80 6.73
N GLU A 92 -37.23 8.88 6.39
CA GLU A 92 -37.18 9.43 5.03
C GLU A 92 -36.37 8.55 4.06
N CYS A 93 -35.39 7.81 4.57
CA CYS A 93 -34.46 7.00 3.81
C CYS A 93 -34.53 5.52 4.20
N PRO A 94 -35.58 4.79 3.78
CA PRO A 94 -35.80 3.41 4.22
C PRO A 94 -34.73 2.44 3.71
N ASN A 95 -34.08 2.74 2.58
CA ASN A 95 -33.12 1.86 1.93
C ASN A 95 -31.67 2.28 2.15
N GLU A 96 -31.35 3.57 1.97
CA GLU A 96 -29.98 4.08 2.00
C GLU A 96 -29.94 5.55 2.40
N ILE A 97 -28.93 5.94 3.18
CA ILE A 97 -28.58 7.33 3.46
C ILE A 97 -27.32 7.64 2.66
N SER A 98 -27.47 8.39 1.56
CA SER A 98 -26.37 8.74 0.67
C SER A 98 -25.83 10.15 0.92
N ASN A 99 -24.66 10.46 0.36
CA ASN A 99 -24.14 11.83 0.36
C ASN A 99 -25.11 12.83 -0.28
N GLN A 100 -25.89 12.40 -1.29
CA GLN A 100 -26.91 13.23 -1.90
C GLN A 100 -27.98 13.65 -0.88
N TYR A 101 -28.38 12.74 0.01
CA TYR A 101 -29.30 13.05 1.09
C TYR A 101 -28.65 14.01 2.11
N LEU A 102 -27.41 13.73 2.54
CA LEU A 102 -26.71 14.56 3.53
C LEU A 102 -26.47 16.00 3.06
N ARG A 103 -26.32 16.22 1.75
CA ARG A 103 -26.20 17.56 1.13
C ARG A 103 -27.41 18.47 1.37
N LYS A 104 -28.54 17.98 1.91
CA LYS A 104 -29.66 18.84 2.31
C LYS A 104 -29.37 19.67 3.56
N PHE A 105 -28.38 19.28 4.36
CA PHE A 105 -28.04 19.94 5.61
C PHE A 105 -26.90 20.95 5.40
N GLU A 106 -27.10 22.17 5.90
CA GLU A 106 -26.16 23.29 5.71
C GLU A 106 -24.77 22.97 6.29
N GLU A 107 -24.72 22.32 7.46
CA GLU A 107 -23.47 21.95 8.13
C GLU A 107 -22.65 20.95 7.30
N PHE A 108 -23.33 20.04 6.58
CA PHE A 108 -22.68 19.09 5.69
C PHE A 108 -22.22 19.74 4.38
N GLN A 109 -23.00 20.69 3.85
CA GLN A 109 -22.55 21.49 2.71
C GLN A 109 -21.29 22.27 3.06
N GLN A 110 -21.22 22.93 4.22
CA GLN A 110 -20.02 23.66 4.66
C GLN A 110 -18.80 22.74 4.82
N PHE A 111 -19.01 21.55 5.40
CA PHE A 111 -17.95 20.53 5.52
C PHE A 111 -17.39 20.10 4.17
N THR A 112 -18.24 19.95 3.16
CA THR A 112 -17.84 19.50 1.81
C THR A 112 -17.39 20.64 0.89
N SER A 113 -17.91 21.86 1.04
CA SER A 113 -17.59 23.02 0.21
C SER A 113 -16.23 23.64 0.54
N LEU A 114 -15.75 23.51 1.78
CA LEU A 114 -14.37 23.84 2.14
C LEU A 114 -13.33 23.03 1.34
N HIS A 115 -13.74 21.93 0.70
CA HIS A 115 -12.92 21.16 -0.24
C HIS A 115 -13.09 21.57 -1.72
N THR A 116 -14.12 22.34 -2.10
CA THR A 116 -14.45 22.64 -3.52
C THR A 116 -14.16 24.09 -3.93
N GLU A 117 -13.87 25.03 -3.02
CA GLU A 117 -13.68 26.45 -3.38
C GLU A 117 -12.49 26.76 -4.32
N ASN A 118 -11.65 25.77 -4.65
CA ASN A 118 -10.55 25.93 -5.61
C ASN A 118 -10.85 25.45 -7.04
N GLU A 119 -12.03 24.90 -7.32
CA GLU A 119 -12.37 24.49 -8.68
C GLU A 119 -13.58 25.25 -9.23
N SER A 120 -13.27 26.02 -10.26
CA SER A 120 -14.16 26.79 -11.11
C SER A 120 -15.41 26.00 -11.52
N ARG A 121 -16.53 26.73 -11.53
CA ARG A 121 -17.83 26.34 -12.07
C ARG A 121 -17.72 25.64 -13.43
N ASP A 122 -17.89 24.32 -13.42
CA ASP A 122 -18.70 23.61 -14.41
C ASP A 122 -19.41 22.46 -13.68
N HIS A 123 -20.74 22.56 -13.63
CA HIS A 123 -21.59 21.48 -13.17
C HIS A 123 -21.57 20.37 -14.22
N GLU A 124 -21.06 19.19 -13.87
CA GLU A 124 -21.83 17.93 -13.89
C GLU A 124 -20.96 16.75 -13.42
N GLN A 125 -21.53 15.97 -12.49
CA GLN A 125 -21.01 14.72 -11.92
C GLN A 125 -19.70 14.79 -11.13
N VAL A 126 -19.75 15.39 -9.93
CA VAL A 126 -18.98 14.84 -8.80
C VAL A 126 -19.64 13.50 -8.48
N GLY A 127 -19.16 12.44 -9.13
CA GLY A 127 -19.59 11.07 -8.85
C GLY A 127 -19.58 10.82 -7.35
N GLU A 128 -20.64 10.19 -6.87
CA GLU A 128 -20.67 9.55 -5.56
C GLU A 128 -19.42 8.67 -5.47
N SER A 129 -18.37 9.18 -4.82
CA SER A 129 -17.17 8.39 -4.61
C SER A 129 -17.48 7.41 -3.50
N ASP A 130 -17.45 6.12 -3.83
CA ASP A 130 -17.54 5.01 -2.87
C ASP A 130 -16.28 4.88 -2.00
N THR A 131 -15.25 5.68 -2.28
CA THR A 131 -13.95 5.64 -1.61
C THR A 131 -13.79 6.79 -0.63
N THR A 132 -13.19 6.48 0.52
CA THR A 132 -12.89 7.49 1.55
C THR A 132 -11.72 8.40 1.12
N PRO A 133 -11.58 9.61 1.68
CA PRO A 133 -10.42 10.47 1.40
C PRO A 133 -9.07 9.79 1.63
N ASP A 134 -8.91 8.95 2.66
CA ASP A 134 -7.68 8.17 2.88
C ASP A 134 -7.41 7.19 1.72
N GLU A 135 -8.46 6.51 1.22
CA GLU A 135 -8.35 5.61 0.07
C GLU A 135 -7.98 6.37 -1.21
N GLN A 136 -8.54 7.56 -1.42
CA GLN A 136 -8.20 8.41 -2.56
C GLN A 136 -6.73 8.86 -2.53
N ILE A 137 -6.24 9.31 -1.37
CA ILE A 137 -4.82 9.67 -1.18
C ILE A 137 -3.93 8.45 -1.42
N ALA A 138 -4.30 7.29 -0.88
CA ALA A 138 -3.52 6.07 -1.03
C ALA A 138 -3.47 5.61 -2.50
N ALA A 139 -4.58 5.67 -3.22
CA ALA A 139 -4.66 5.37 -4.65
C ALA A 139 -3.80 6.34 -5.48
N ALA A 140 -3.88 7.65 -5.18
CA ALA A 140 -3.05 8.66 -5.82
C ALA A 140 -1.55 8.41 -5.56
N PHE A 141 -1.17 8.07 -4.32
CA PHE A 141 0.20 7.72 -3.96
C PHE A 141 0.70 6.48 -4.74
N GLN A 142 -0.11 5.43 -4.83
CA GLN A 142 0.24 4.24 -5.61
C GLN A 142 0.37 4.55 -7.10
N ALA A 143 -0.48 5.42 -7.66
CA ALA A 143 -0.40 5.86 -9.05
C ALA A 143 0.90 6.64 -9.32
N LEU A 144 1.28 7.56 -8.42
CA LEU A 144 2.54 8.30 -8.50
C LEU A 144 3.75 7.36 -8.44
N ASN A 145 3.77 6.41 -7.49
CA ASN A 145 4.85 5.43 -7.41
C ASN A 145 4.91 4.53 -8.64
N ARG A 146 3.76 4.19 -9.24
CA ARG A 146 3.71 3.40 -10.47
C ARG A 146 4.34 4.13 -11.64
N SER A 147 3.99 5.40 -11.82
CA SER A 147 4.61 6.26 -12.84
C SER A 147 6.12 6.38 -12.62
N LEU A 148 6.54 6.62 -11.37
CA LEU A 148 7.95 6.74 -11.02
C LEU A 148 8.72 5.43 -11.27
N ALA A 149 8.11 4.28 -10.97
CA ALA A 149 8.73 2.97 -11.21
C ALA A 149 8.96 2.73 -12.71
N ASP A 150 8.01 3.13 -13.56
CA ASP A 150 8.13 3.02 -15.01
C ASP A 150 9.25 3.94 -15.53
N GLU A 151 9.31 5.19 -15.06
CA GLU A 151 10.39 6.15 -15.39
C GLU A 151 11.78 5.65 -14.96
N LEU A 152 11.91 5.09 -13.75
CA LEU A 152 13.15 4.50 -13.26
C LEU A 152 13.59 3.30 -14.10
N LEU A 153 12.65 2.42 -14.44
CA LEU A 153 12.96 1.24 -15.22
C LEU A 153 13.46 1.62 -16.63
N ASP A 154 12.87 2.63 -17.25
CA ASP A 154 13.33 3.15 -18.54
C ASP A 154 14.71 3.82 -18.45
N ALA A 155 14.97 4.56 -17.38
CA ALA A 155 16.30 5.13 -17.10
C ALA A 155 17.36 4.02 -16.93
N VAL A 156 17.06 2.95 -16.20
CA VAL A 156 17.96 1.82 -16.00
C VAL A 156 18.18 1.02 -17.30
N ARG A 157 17.13 0.83 -18.12
CA ARG A 157 17.22 0.15 -19.42
C ARG A 157 18.13 0.89 -20.41
N THR A 158 18.09 2.22 -20.39
CA THR A 158 18.88 3.07 -21.29
C THR A 158 20.33 3.24 -20.84
N ALA A 159 20.65 3.00 -19.57
CA ALA A 159 22.00 3.05 -19.04
C ALA A 159 22.94 1.93 -19.55
N SER A 160 24.24 2.05 -19.28
CA SER A 160 25.21 1.01 -19.65
C SER A 160 25.04 -0.26 -18.82
N ALA A 161 25.48 -1.42 -19.34
CA ALA A 161 25.45 -2.68 -18.60
C ALA A 161 26.24 -2.59 -17.28
N THR A 162 27.41 -1.96 -17.32
CA THR A 162 28.24 -1.70 -16.13
C THR A 162 27.54 -0.82 -15.09
N PHE A 163 26.77 0.16 -15.53
CA PHE A 163 25.99 0.99 -14.61
C PHE A 163 24.85 0.19 -13.98
N PHE A 164 24.19 -0.69 -14.76
CA PHE A 164 23.15 -1.55 -14.23
C PHE A 164 23.67 -2.52 -13.16
N GLU A 165 24.84 -3.13 -13.38
CA GLU A 165 25.53 -3.94 -12.38
C GLU A 165 25.78 -3.13 -11.09
N GLN A 166 26.23 -1.88 -11.22
CA GLN A 166 26.43 -0.99 -10.08
C GLN A 166 25.12 -0.68 -9.34
N VAL A 167 24.03 -0.38 -10.07
CA VAL A 167 22.70 -0.16 -9.48
C VAL A 167 22.24 -1.39 -8.68
N VAL A 168 22.47 -2.59 -9.21
CA VAL A 168 22.13 -3.84 -8.52
C VAL A 168 22.92 -3.97 -7.21
N VAL A 169 24.22 -3.72 -7.24
CA VAL A 169 25.06 -3.77 -6.03
C VAL A 169 24.60 -2.70 -5.03
N ASP A 170 24.39 -1.47 -5.47
CA ASP A 170 23.94 -0.36 -4.62
C ASP A 170 22.58 -0.65 -3.99
N LEU A 171 21.67 -1.29 -4.72
CA LEU A 171 20.37 -1.72 -4.20
C LEU A 171 20.55 -2.74 -3.08
N MET A 172 21.35 -3.79 -3.31
CA MET A 172 21.60 -4.80 -2.27
C MET A 172 22.22 -4.17 -1.01
N LEU A 173 23.11 -3.18 -1.17
CA LEU A 173 23.67 -2.44 -0.04
C LEU A 173 22.62 -1.56 0.67
N ALA A 174 21.73 -0.90 -0.07
CA ALA A 174 20.65 -0.08 0.48
C ALA A 174 19.60 -0.93 1.22
N MET A 175 19.43 -2.19 0.80
CA MET A 175 18.64 -3.21 1.50
C MET A 175 19.33 -3.76 2.76
N GLY A 176 20.61 -3.44 2.98
CA GLY A 176 21.36 -3.84 4.17
C GLY A 176 22.25 -5.08 3.99
N TYR A 177 22.35 -5.64 2.79
CA TYR A 177 23.32 -6.69 2.47
C TYR A 177 24.74 -6.09 2.32
N GLY A 178 25.77 -6.93 2.29
CA GLY A 178 27.17 -6.53 2.02
C GLY A 178 28.01 -6.17 3.26
N GLY A 179 27.44 -6.27 4.46
CA GLY A 179 28.18 -6.16 5.71
C GLY A 179 28.67 -4.73 6.02
N SER A 180 29.96 -4.54 6.30
CA SER A 180 30.51 -3.21 6.60
C SER A 180 30.87 -2.44 5.33
N ARG A 181 30.55 -1.13 5.27
CA ARG A 181 30.75 -0.24 4.10
C ARG A 181 32.13 -0.31 3.44
N LYS A 182 33.19 -0.70 4.17
CA LYS A 182 34.56 -0.83 3.62
C LYS A 182 34.80 -2.13 2.84
N GLU A 183 34.08 -3.21 3.17
CA GLU A 183 34.18 -4.51 2.48
C GLU A 183 33.15 -4.65 1.35
N ALA A 184 32.00 -3.97 1.49
CA ALA A 184 30.97 -3.86 0.46
C ALA A 184 31.51 -3.36 -0.91
N GLY A 185 32.43 -2.39 -0.89
CA GLY A 185 33.09 -1.88 -2.09
C GLY A 185 34.10 -2.85 -2.74
N GLN A 186 34.35 -4.01 -2.13
CA GLN A 186 35.17 -5.10 -2.71
C GLN A 186 34.31 -6.25 -3.27
N ALA A 187 32.97 -6.15 -3.23
CA ALA A 187 32.01 -7.17 -3.68
C ALA A 187 32.03 -7.46 -5.20
N THR A 188 32.89 -6.77 -5.95
CA THR A 188 33.02 -6.86 -7.41
C THR A 188 34.45 -7.25 -7.79
N GLN A 189 34.90 -8.44 -7.40
CA GLN A 189 35.74 -9.18 -8.34
C GLN A 189 34.79 -9.75 -9.38
N ALA A 190 34.66 -9.06 -10.51
CA ALA A 190 34.05 -9.58 -11.72
C ALA A 190 34.67 -10.96 -11.96
N THR A 191 33.93 -12.00 -11.60
CA THR A 191 34.39 -13.35 -11.82
C THR A 191 33.98 -13.61 -13.26
N ASN A 192 34.94 -13.61 -14.19
CA ASN A 192 34.70 -13.99 -15.60
C ASN A 192 34.37 -15.50 -15.70
N ASP A 193 33.60 -16.02 -14.76
CA ASP A 193 33.19 -17.39 -14.63
C ASP A 193 31.69 -17.46 -14.89
N ASP A 194 31.35 -17.76 -16.14
CA ASP A 194 30.06 -18.29 -16.58
C ASP A 194 28.78 -17.61 -16.02
N GLY A 195 28.77 -16.29 -15.86
CA GLY A 195 27.55 -15.50 -15.63
C GLY A 195 27.24 -15.12 -14.17
N ILE A 196 28.23 -15.04 -13.28
CA ILE A 196 28.09 -14.37 -11.99
C ILE A 196 28.66 -12.96 -12.10
N ASP A 197 27.84 -11.95 -11.85
CA ASP A 197 28.22 -10.54 -12.01
C ASP A 197 28.68 -9.91 -10.68
N GLY A 198 28.30 -10.50 -9.53
CA GLY A 198 28.73 -10.01 -8.22
C GLY A 198 28.54 -11.03 -7.09
N ILE A 199 29.26 -10.82 -5.99
CA ILE A 199 29.20 -11.67 -4.81
C ILE A 199 29.08 -10.78 -3.57
N ILE A 200 27.96 -10.89 -2.84
CA ILE A 200 27.67 -10.05 -1.68
C ILE A 200 27.47 -10.88 -0.41
N LYS A 201 28.00 -10.41 0.73
CA LYS A 201 27.77 -11.05 2.02
C LYS A 201 26.32 -10.82 2.46
N GLU A 202 25.67 -11.84 2.99
CA GLU A 202 24.29 -11.69 3.50
C GLU A 202 24.26 -10.86 4.79
N ASP A 203 25.28 -11.04 5.63
CA ASP A 203 25.36 -10.44 6.96
C ASP A 203 26.72 -9.78 7.21
N ARG A 204 26.84 -9.07 8.33
CA ARG A 204 28.06 -8.33 8.72
C ARG A 204 29.23 -9.22 9.12
N LEU A 205 28.97 -10.44 9.58
CA LEU A 205 29.98 -11.45 9.90
C LEU A 205 30.45 -12.19 8.64
N GLY A 206 29.66 -12.16 7.57
CA GLY A 206 29.97 -12.80 6.29
C GLY A 206 29.90 -14.33 6.37
N LEU A 207 29.02 -14.87 7.20
CA LEU A 207 28.86 -16.32 7.36
C LEU A 207 28.26 -16.95 6.11
N ASP A 208 27.36 -16.22 5.46
CA ASP A 208 26.75 -16.60 4.20
C ASP A 208 27.01 -15.57 3.10
N THR A 209 27.02 -16.06 1.86
CA THR A 209 27.30 -15.28 0.66
C THR A 209 26.20 -15.50 -0.37
N ILE A 210 25.79 -14.40 -1.01
CA ILE A 210 24.75 -14.32 -2.03
C ILE A 210 25.43 -13.99 -3.36
N TYR A 211 25.15 -14.81 -4.36
CA TYR A 211 25.65 -14.63 -5.71
C TYR A 211 24.64 -13.85 -6.55
N LEU A 212 25.12 -12.84 -7.26
CA LEU A 212 24.27 -11.93 -8.04
C LEU A 212 24.53 -12.15 -9.52
N GLN A 213 23.44 -12.18 -10.28
CA GLN A 213 23.47 -12.04 -11.74
C GLN A 213 22.54 -10.89 -12.13
N ALA A 214 23.08 -9.91 -12.83
CA ALA A 214 22.41 -8.71 -13.28
C ALA A 214 22.39 -8.68 -14.81
N LYS A 215 21.24 -9.00 -15.40
CA LYS A 215 21.09 -8.98 -16.86
C LYS A 215 20.14 -7.91 -17.35
N ARG A 216 20.70 -6.91 -18.02
CA ARG A 216 19.93 -5.91 -18.77
C ARG A 216 19.35 -6.54 -20.03
N TRP A 217 18.03 -6.77 -20.03
CA TRP A 217 17.29 -7.34 -21.15
C TRP A 217 16.04 -6.53 -21.47
N GLN A 218 15.66 -6.60 -22.74
CA GLN A 218 14.38 -6.09 -23.23
C GLN A 218 13.33 -7.21 -23.27
N ASN A 219 13.72 -8.38 -23.79
CA ASN A 219 12.80 -9.52 -23.93
C ASN A 219 12.66 -10.32 -22.64
N THR A 220 11.53 -11.02 -22.52
CA THR A 220 11.25 -11.94 -21.42
C THR A 220 12.39 -12.94 -21.20
N VAL A 221 12.80 -13.10 -19.94
CA VAL A 221 13.81 -14.08 -19.54
C VAL A 221 13.16 -15.45 -19.41
N HIS A 222 13.70 -16.40 -20.17
CA HIS A 222 13.21 -17.78 -20.22
C HIS A 222 14.08 -18.73 -19.39
N ARG A 223 13.52 -19.90 -19.10
CA ARG A 223 14.14 -20.96 -18.29
C ARG A 223 15.61 -21.27 -18.62
N PRO A 224 16.08 -21.32 -19.89
CA PRO A 224 17.48 -21.62 -20.18
C PRO A 224 18.48 -20.66 -19.54
N GLU A 225 18.12 -19.37 -19.37
CA GLU A 225 19.01 -18.41 -18.70
C GLU A 225 19.07 -18.64 -17.19
N ILE A 226 17.95 -19.07 -16.58
CA ILE A 226 17.89 -19.43 -15.17
C ILE A 226 18.64 -20.74 -14.91
N ASP A 227 18.49 -21.74 -15.77
CA ASP A 227 19.21 -23.01 -15.66
C ASP A 227 20.73 -22.81 -15.76
N LYS A 228 21.19 -21.89 -16.63
CA LYS A 228 22.61 -21.48 -16.71
C LYS A 228 23.08 -20.87 -15.39
N PHE A 229 22.31 -19.96 -14.81
CA PHE A 229 22.64 -19.34 -13.52
C PHE A 229 22.75 -20.40 -12.41
N ILE A 230 21.76 -21.30 -12.30
CA ILE A 230 21.76 -22.41 -11.33
C ILE A 230 22.99 -23.30 -11.52
N GLY A 231 23.39 -23.57 -12.77
CA GLY A 231 24.61 -24.30 -13.09
C GLY A 231 25.87 -23.61 -12.57
N SER A 232 25.96 -22.29 -12.70
CA SER A 232 27.07 -21.49 -12.17
C SER A 232 27.08 -21.44 -10.64
N LEU A 233 25.92 -21.36 -9.98
CA LEU A 233 25.81 -21.49 -8.52
C LEU A 233 26.28 -22.87 -8.04
N THR A 234 25.88 -23.94 -8.73
CA THR A 234 26.25 -25.32 -8.39
C THR A 234 27.76 -25.54 -8.46
N ARG A 235 28.41 -25.03 -9.52
CA ARG A 235 29.88 -25.11 -9.68
C ARG A 235 30.63 -24.35 -8.60
N ASN A 236 30.10 -23.20 -8.20
CA ASN A 236 30.65 -22.39 -7.12
C ASN A 236 30.24 -22.88 -5.72
N ARG A 237 29.50 -24.00 -5.62
CA ARG A 237 28.94 -24.55 -4.37
C ARG A 237 28.14 -23.51 -3.56
N ALA A 238 27.53 -22.56 -4.27
CA ALA A 238 26.73 -21.50 -3.68
C ALA A 238 25.37 -22.03 -3.23
N ARG A 239 24.87 -21.55 -2.09
CA ARG A 239 23.55 -21.92 -1.55
C ARG A 239 22.48 -20.86 -1.80
N LYS A 240 22.89 -19.63 -2.09
CA LYS A 240 22.00 -18.46 -2.25
C LYS A 240 22.38 -17.68 -3.51
N GLY A 241 21.38 -17.31 -4.29
CA GLY A 241 21.58 -16.51 -5.50
C GLY A 241 20.40 -15.59 -5.79
N VAL A 242 20.67 -14.44 -6.39
CA VAL A 242 19.66 -13.49 -6.86
C VAL A 242 19.91 -13.20 -8.33
N PHE A 243 18.89 -13.42 -9.16
CA PHE A 243 18.90 -13.08 -10.57
C PHE A 243 18.04 -11.85 -10.78
N ILE A 244 18.63 -10.78 -11.30
CA ILE A 244 18.00 -9.47 -11.45
C ILE A 244 18.00 -9.10 -12.93
N THR A 245 16.84 -8.66 -13.42
CA THR A 245 16.70 -8.23 -14.81
C THR A 245 15.80 -7.02 -14.96
N THR A 246 15.99 -6.26 -16.04
CA THR A 246 15.13 -5.13 -16.43
C THR A 246 13.88 -5.56 -17.21
N SER A 247 13.70 -6.87 -17.46
CA SER A 247 12.54 -7.44 -18.15
C SER A 247 11.71 -8.31 -17.19
N GLU A 248 10.77 -9.07 -17.74
CA GLU A 248 9.95 -10.03 -17.00
C GLU A 248 10.50 -11.45 -17.11
N PHE A 249 10.14 -12.31 -16.17
CA PHE A 249 10.39 -13.75 -16.28
C PHE A 249 9.19 -14.47 -16.90
N SER A 250 9.43 -15.48 -17.72
CA SER A 250 8.38 -16.41 -18.15
C SER A 250 7.90 -17.30 -16.99
N PRO A 251 6.67 -17.87 -17.04
CA PRO A 251 6.21 -18.82 -16.03
C PRO A 251 7.19 -19.97 -15.79
N GLY A 252 7.71 -20.57 -16.88
CA GLY A 252 8.69 -21.66 -16.79
C GLY A 252 10.05 -21.24 -16.18
N ALA A 253 10.42 -19.97 -16.26
CA ALA A 253 11.61 -19.45 -15.56
C ALA A 253 11.36 -19.33 -14.05
N ARG A 254 10.16 -18.90 -13.63
CA ARG A 254 9.78 -18.84 -12.21
C ARG A 254 9.63 -20.23 -11.60
N GLU A 255 9.11 -21.21 -12.34
CA GLU A 255 9.00 -22.60 -11.90
C GLU A 255 10.38 -23.26 -11.68
N ALA A 256 11.39 -22.87 -12.47
CA ALA A 256 12.72 -23.48 -12.41
C ALA A 256 13.42 -23.31 -11.04
N VAL A 257 13.04 -22.30 -10.24
CA VAL A 257 13.66 -22.03 -8.94
C VAL A 257 12.89 -22.60 -7.74
N GLN A 258 11.69 -23.14 -7.92
CA GLN A 258 10.82 -23.55 -6.81
C GLN A 258 11.28 -24.83 -6.10
N ASN A 259 11.85 -25.79 -6.83
CA ASN A 259 12.19 -27.13 -6.32
C ASN A 259 13.71 -27.37 -6.23
N LEU A 260 14.46 -26.34 -5.85
CA LEU A 260 15.91 -26.41 -5.70
C LEU A 260 16.29 -26.59 -4.23
N ASP A 261 17.37 -27.34 -3.99
CA ASP A 261 18.01 -27.43 -2.67
C ASP A 261 18.68 -26.10 -2.25
N MET A 262 18.92 -25.21 -3.22
CA MET A 262 19.45 -23.87 -3.03
C MET A 262 18.35 -22.80 -3.08
N LYS A 263 18.61 -21.63 -2.50
CA LYS A 263 17.68 -20.49 -2.50
C LYS A 263 18.01 -19.53 -3.63
N VAL A 264 17.20 -19.53 -4.68
CA VAL A 264 17.32 -18.58 -5.80
C VAL A 264 16.13 -17.64 -5.80
N VAL A 265 16.40 -16.33 -5.79
CA VAL A 265 15.40 -15.27 -5.90
C VAL A 265 15.48 -14.64 -7.28
N LEU A 266 14.32 -14.43 -7.90
CA LEU A 266 14.20 -13.74 -9.18
C LEU A 266 13.60 -12.36 -8.94
N ILE A 267 14.26 -11.30 -9.40
CA ILE A 267 13.79 -9.92 -9.32
C ILE A 267 13.62 -9.39 -10.74
N ASP A 268 12.37 -9.17 -11.15
CA ASP A 268 12.05 -8.62 -12.46
C ASP A 268 12.12 -7.09 -12.48
N GLY A 269 11.98 -6.50 -13.66
CA GLY A 269 12.17 -5.05 -13.84
C GLY A 269 11.22 -4.21 -13.01
N ARG A 270 9.99 -4.70 -12.78
CA ARG A 270 9.00 -4.00 -11.97
C ARG A 270 9.39 -4.04 -10.49
N GLN A 271 9.69 -5.24 -9.99
CA GLN A 271 10.15 -5.42 -8.61
C GLN A 271 11.44 -4.64 -8.32
N LEU A 272 12.37 -4.61 -9.28
CA LEU A 272 13.58 -3.80 -9.19
C LEU A 272 13.25 -2.32 -8.96
N ALA A 273 12.37 -1.74 -9.78
CA ALA A 273 12.01 -0.34 -9.67
C ALA A 273 11.27 -0.02 -8.36
N ASP A 274 10.35 -0.89 -7.94
CA ASP A 274 9.64 -0.74 -6.66
C ASP A 274 10.65 -0.78 -5.47
N LEU A 275 11.62 -1.71 -5.49
CA LEU A 275 12.69 -1.79 -4.48
C LEU A 275 13.62 -0.56 -4.51
N MET A 276 13.92 -0.03 -5.70
CA MET A 276 14.70 1.21 -5.83
C MET A 276 14.00 2.38 -5.15
N ILE A 277 12.68 2.51 -5.34
CA ILE A 277 11.87 3.55 -4.68
C ILE A 277 11.87 3.35 -3.16
N GLU A 278 11.59 2.13 -2.70
CA GLU A 278 11.52 1.78 -1.28
C GLU A 278 12.84 2.13 -0.55
N HIS A 279 13.97 1.80 -1.17
CA HIS A 279 15.30 2.01 -0.60
C HIS A 279 15.94 3.36 -0.98
N ASN A 280 15.16 4.28 -1.56
CA ASN A 280 15.60 5.62 -1.97
C ASN A 280 16.81 5.62 -2.92
N LEU A 281 16.91 4.62 -3.80
CA LEU A 281 17.98 4.49 -4.78
C LEU A 281 17.55 5.10 -6.12
N GLY A 282 18.34 6.05 -6.64
CA GLY A 282 18.04 6.70 -7.93
C GLY A 282 16.85 7.66 -7.90
N VAL A 283 16.29 7.92 -6.71
CA VAL A 283 15.15 8.83 -6.50
C VAL A 283 15.49 9.92 -5.50
N THR A 284 14.76 11.03 -5.56
CA THR A 284 14.85 12.11 -4.58
C THR A 284 13.48 12.49 -4.06
N ARG A 285 13.41 12.83 -2.76
CA ARG A 285 12.16 13.26 -2.15
C ARG A 285 11.78 14.65 -2.69
N LYS A 286 10.65 14.72 -3.40
CA LYS A 286 10.11 15.96 -3.95
C LYS A 286 9.39 16.79 -2.88
N GLU A 287 8.42 16.19 -2.18
CA GLU A 287 7.58 16.84 -1.16
C GLU A 287 7.16 15.85 -0.06
N THR A 288 6.73 16.37 1.10
CA THR A 288 6.19 15.58 2.21
C THR A 288 4.83 16.13 2.61
N TYR A 289 3.81 15.26 2.67
CA TYR A 289 2.47 15.58 3.14
C TYR A 289 2.24 14.94 4.52
N GLU A 290 1.92 15.75 5.53
CA GLU A 290 1.63 15.26 6.89
C GLU A 290 0.12 15.26 7.15
N VAL A 291 -0.44 14.09 7.43
CA VAL A 291 -1.84 13.94 7.86
C VAL A 291 -1.89 13.97 9.38
N LYS A 292 -2.61 14.94 9.94
CA LYS A 292 -2.82 15.08 11.40
C LYS A 292 -4.11 14.41 11.82
N GLN A 293 -4.08 13.79 12.99
CA GLN A 293 -5.27 13.22 13.64
C GLN A 293 -5.46 13.91 14.98
N LEU A 294 -6.71 14.01 15.44
CA LEU A 294 -7.03 14.45 16.78
C LEU A 294 -6.32 13.55 17.81
N ASP A 295 -5.48 14.14 18.65
CA ASP A 295 -4.95 13.48 19.84
C ASP A 295 -6.02 13.51 20.92
N GLY A 296 -6.75 12.41 21.07
CA GLY A 296 -7.82 12.39 22.04
C GLY A 296 -7.36 12.30 23.49
N ASP A 297 -6.10 11.97 23.77
CA ASP A 297 -5.56 11.90 25.14
C ASP A 297 -5.30 13.32 25.67
N TYR A 298 -4.96 14.24 24.77
CA TYR A 298 -4.92 15.66 25.07
C TYR A 298 -6.30 16.24 25.49
N PHE A 299 -7.39 15.68 24.96
CA PHE A 299 -8.77 16.14 25.23
C PHE A 299 -9.53 15.28 26.24
N SER A 300 -8.92 14.25 26.83
CA SER A 300 -9.52 13.59 28.00
C SER A 300 -9.29 14.48 29.21
N GLU A 301 -10.35 15.14 29.68
CA GLU A 301 -10.37 15.72 31.02
C GLU A 301 -10.28 14.55 32.01
N GLU A 302 -9.07 14.22 32.49
CA GLU A 302 -8.92 13.40 33.69
C GLU A 302 -9.57 14.17 34.85
N SER A 303 -10.77 13.72 35.25
CA SER A 303 -11.42 14.08 36.50
C SER A 303 -11.28 12.95 37.51
#